data_AF-A0A941I9A7-F1
#
_entry.id   AF-A0A941I9A7-F1
#
_cell.length_a   1.000
_cell.length_b   1.000
_cell.length_c   1.000
_cell.angle_alpha   90.00
_cell.angle_beta   90.00
_cell.angle_gamma   90.00
#
_symmetry.space_group_name_H-M   'P 1'
#
loop_
_entity.id
_entity.type
_entity.pdbx_description
1 polymer ?
#
loop_
_entity_poly.entity_id
_entity_poly.type
_entity_poly.pdbx_seq_one_letter_code
_entity_poly.pdbx_strand_id
1 'polypeptide(L)' 'MRFGTKFCISLFVLGALIALVQMWFVVMPVDIFFKVEMTLGIVFVVTLVLTFFAREAAETKRLRDGQDL' A
#
# COMPACT_ATOMS: atom_id res chain seq x y z
N MET A 1 7.53 9.79 9.58
CA MET A 1 7.03 9.19 8.33
C MET A 1 7.32 7.69 8.13
N ARG A 2 8.03 7.00 9.04
CA ARG A 2 8.45 5.60 8.79
C ARG A 2 7.37 4.53 8.97
N PHE A 3 6.18 4.86 9.48
CA PHE A 3 5.10 3.89 9.71
C PHE A 3 4.25 3.63 8.45
N GLY A 4 3.85 4.68 7.72
CA GLY A 4 2.99 4.54 6.54
C GLY A 4 3.61 3.69 5.43
N THR A 5 4.88 3.91 5.13
CA THR A 5 5.61 3.12 4.11
C THR A 5 5.75 1.65 4.51
N LYS A 6 6.04 1.36 5.79
CA LYS A 6 6.12 -0.04 6.28
C LYS A 6 4.77 -0.75 6.19
N PHE A 7 3.68 -0.02 6.45
CA PHE A 7 2.33 -0.56 6.37
C PHE A 7 1.93 -0.90 4.93
N CYS A 8 2.21 -0.02 3.95
CA CYS A 8 2.01 -0.33 2.52
C CYS A 8 2.78 -1.57 2.09
N ILE A 9 4.07 -1.66 2.41
CA ILE A 9 4.90 -2.82 2.04
C ILE A 9 4.32 -4.09 2.65
N SER A 10 3.94 -4.05 3.93
CA SER A 10 3.33 -5.20 4.59
C SER A 10 2.03 -5.63 3.93
N LEU A 11 1.15 -4.70 3.56
CA LEU A 11 -0.11 -4.97 2.87
C LEU A 11 0.12 -5.63 1.50
N PHE A 12 1.09 -5.11 0.74
CA PHE A 12 1.45 -5.66 -0.56
C PHE A 12 1.98 -7.10 -0.46
N VAL A 13 2.88 -7.34 0.49
CA VAL A 13 3.45 -8.68 0.72
C VAL A 13 2.36 -9.65 1.16
N LEU A 14 1.42 -9.23 2.02
CA LEU A 14 0.30 -10.06 2.45
C LEU A 14 -0.64 -10.42 1.28
N GLY A 15 -0.96 -9.46 0.42
CA GLY A 15 -1.75 -9.70 -0.79
C GLY A 15 -1.08 -10.68 -1.74
N ALA A 16 0.21 -10.46 -2.03
CA ALA A 16 0.99 -11.34 -2.89
C ALA A 16 1.07 -12.78 -2.33
N LEU A 17 1.22 -12.94 -1.02
CA LEU A 17 1.19 -14.26 -0.37
C LEU A 17 -0.19 -14.93 -0.49
N ILE A 18 -1.27 -14.19 -0.28
CA ILE A 18 -2.64 -14.72 -0.44
C ILE A 18 -2.87 -15.14 -1.89
N ALA A 19 -2.45 -14.35 -2.88
CA ALA A 19 -2.56 -14.69 -4.30
C ALA A 19 -1.73 -15.93 -4.66
N LEU A 20 -0.49 -16.03 -4.15
CA LEU A 20 0.35 -17.21 -4.34
C LEU A 20 -0.25 -18.45 -3.70
N VAL A 21 -0.73 -18.37 -2.46
CA VAL A 21 -1.38 -19.50 -1.78
C VAL A 21 -2.63 -19.92 -2.54
N GLN A 22 -3.46 -18.98 -2.99
CA GLN A 22 -4.66 -19.28 -3.76
C GLN A 22 -4.34 -19.94 -5.13
N MET A 23 -3.23 -19.59 -5.75
CA MET A 23 -2.82 -20.17 -7.05
C MET A 23 -2.43 -21.64 -6.92
N TRP A 24 -1.82 -22.02 -5.79
CA TRP A 24 -1.37 -23.39 -5.53
C TRP A 24 -2.41 -24.24 -4.80
N PHE A 25 -3.23 -23.60 -3.96
CA PHE A 25 -4.28 -24.23 -3.20
C PHE A 25 -5.56 -23.46 -3.47
N VAL A 26 -6.59 -24.11 -4.03
CA VAL A 26 -7.93 -23.51 -4.13
C VAL A 26 -8.54 -23.47 -2.73
N VAL A 27 -8.06 -22.54 -1.90
CA VAL A 27 -8.49 -22.37 -0.50
C VAL A 27 -9.88 -21.73 -0.47
N MET A 28 -10.19 -20.91 -1.48
CA MET A 28 -11.41 -20.13 -1.51
C MET A 28 -12.07 -20.15 -2.90
N PRO A 29 -13.40 -20.05 -3.01
CA PRO A 29 -14.07 -19.84 -4.28
C PRO A 29 -13.62 -18.53 -4.95
N VAL A 30 -13.54 -18.57 -6.29
CA VAL A 30 -13.04 -17.47 -7.14
C VAL A 30 -13.79 -16.16 -6.88
N ASP A 31 -15.10 -16.22 -6.65
CA ASP A 31 -15.92 -15.04 -6.37
C ASP A 31 -15.52 -14.30 -5.10
N ILE A 32 -15.11 -15.03 -4.05
CA ILE A 32 -14.66 -14.43 -2.79
C ILE A 32 -13.21 -13.97 -2.92
N PHE A 33 -12.36 -14.76 -3.59
CA PHE A 33 -10.98 -14.35 -3.85
C PHE A 33 -10.91 -13.00 -4.58
N PHE A 34 -11.69 -12.82 -5.65
CA PHE A 34 -11.73 -11.56 -6.40
C PHE A 34 -12.20 -10.39 -5.54
N LYS A 35 -13.18 -10.58 -4.66
CA LYS A 35 -13.65 -9.54 -3.73
C LYS A 35 -12.57 -9.15 -2.72
N VAL A 36 -11.85 -10.14 -2.18
CA VAL A 36 -10.76 -9.92 -1.21
C VAL A 36 -9.60 -9.19 -1.89
N GLU A 37 -9.13 -9.67 -3.04
CA GLU A 37 -8.06 -9.02 -3.82
C GLU A 37 -8.43 -7.57 -4.20
N MET A 38 -9.63 -7.34 -4.73
CA MET A 38 -10.11 -5.99 -5.06
C MET A 38 -10.13 -5.08 -3.83
N THR A 39 -10.64 -5.57 -2.71
CA THR A 39 -10.69 -4.77 -1.47
C THR A 39 -9.29 -4.45 -0.98
N LEU A 40 -8.38 -5.43 -1.00
CA LEU A 40 -6.99 -5.26 -0.60
C LEU A 40 -6.24 -4.27 -1.51
N GLY A 41 -6.45 -4.38 -2.82
CA GLY A 41 -5.90 -3.48 -3.83
C GLY A 41 -6.38 -2.04 -3.64
N ILE A 42 -7.68 -1.83 -3.39
CA ILE A 42 -8.22 -0.49 -3.10
C ILE A 42 -7.57 0.09 -1.84
N VAL A 43 -7.53 -0.67 -0.74
CA VAL A 43 -6.90 -0.23 0.52
C VAL A 43 -5.42 0.10 0.30
N PHE A 44 -4.72 -0.71 -0.50
CA PHE A 44 -3.32 -0.48 -0.84
C PHE A 44 -3.13 0.83 -1.62
N VAL A 45 -3.93 1.08 -2.67
CA VAL A 45 -3.87 2.31 -3.48
C VAL A 45 -4.18 3.54 -2.62
N VAL A 46 -5.24 3.50 -1.81
CA VAL A 46 -5.60 4.62 -0.93
C VAL A 46 -4.46 4.93 0.04
N THR A 47 -3.86 3.89 0.65
CA THR A 47 -2.74 4.06 1.58
C THR A 47 -1.51 4.61 0.88
N LEU A 48 -1.23 4.17 -0.35
CA LEU A 48 -0.13 4.70 -1.17
C LEU A 48 -0.35 6.18 -1.48
N VAL A 49 -1.54 6.56 -1.92
CA VAL A 49 -1.88 7.96 -2.23
C VAL A 49 -1.71 8.85 -1.01
N LEU A 50 -2.24 8.44 0.15
CA LEU A 50 -2.06 9.18 1.40
C LEU A 50 -0.58 9.28 1.82
N THR A 51 0.18 8.20 1.67
CA THR A 51 1.60 8.18 1.98
C THR A 51 2.40 9.07 1.03
N PHE A 52 2.03 9.10 -0.25
CA PHE A 52 2.63 9.94 -1.27
C PHE A 52 2.38 11.41 -0.95
N PHE A 53 1.13 11.82 -0.72
CA PHE A 53 0.79 13.19 -0.32
C PHE A 53 1.48 13.60 0.98
N ALA A 54 1.54 12.72 1.98
CA ALA A 54 2.24 13.01 3.21
C ALA A 54 3.72 13.28 2.93
N ARG A 55 4.38 12.40 2.17
CA ARG A 55 5.79 12.51 1.77
C ARG A 55 6.06 13.79 0.99
N GLU A 56 5.22 14.10 0.01
CA GLU A 56 5.29 15.31 -0.80
C GLU A 56 5.11 16.57 0.05
N ALA A 57 4.21 16.57 1.03
CA ALA A 57 4.04 17.69 1.96
C ALA A 57 5.27 17.89 2.86
N ALA A 58 5.91 16.81 3.32
CA ALA A 58 7.15 16.92 4.10
C ALA A 58 8.33 17.37 3.24
N GLU A 59 8.42 16.92 1.99
CA GLU A 59 9.44 17.32 1.04
C GLU A 59 9.28 18.80 0.66
N THR A 60 8.05 19.23 0.39
CA THR A 60 7.72 20.65 0.13
C THR A 60 8.07 21.54 1.31
N LYS A 61 7.77 21.11 2.55
CA LYS A 61 8.23 21.84 3.75
C LYS A 61 9.75 21.91 3.83
N ARG A 62 10.45 20.81 3.56
CA ARG A 62 11.90 20.74 3.61
C ARG A 62 12.58 21.65 2.58
N LEU A 63 12.00 21.78 1.38
CA LEU A 63 12.46 22.71 0.34
C LEU A 63 12.20 24.17 0.72
N ARG A 64 11.05 24.46 1.35
CA ARG A 64 10.70 25.82 1.79
C ARG A 64 11.51 26.31 3.00
N ASP A 65 12.04 25.40 3.81
CA ASP A 65 12.74 25.70 5.07
C ASP A 65 14.27 25.74 4.93
N GLY A 66 14.83 25.55 3.72
CA GLY A 66 16.26 25.29 3.58
C GLY A 66 16.92 25.56 2.23
N GLN A 67 16.56 26.62 1.51
CA GLN A 67 17.37 27.06 0.36
C GLN A 67 17.38 28.58 0.08
N ASP A 68 17.47 29.40 1.14
CA ASP A 68 17.79 30.84 1.05
C ASP A 68 18.83 31.29 2.10
N LEU A 69 19.78 30.42 2.46
CA LEU A 69 20.96 30.78 3.27
C LEU A 69 22.21 30.02 2.81
#